data_AF-A0A936ZBD8-F1
#
_entry.id   AF-A0A936ZBD8-F1
#
_cell.length_a   1.000
_cell.length_b   1.000
_cell.length_c   1.000
_cell.angle_alpha   90.00
_cell.angle_beta   90.00
_cell.angle_gamma   90.00
#
_symmetry.space_group_name_H-M   'P 1'
#
loop_
_entity.id
_entity.type
_entity.pdbx_description
1 polymer ?
#
loop_
_entity_poly.entity_id
_entity_poly.type
_entity_poly.pdbx_seq_one_letter_code
_entity_poly.pdbx_strand_id
1 'polypeptide(L)'
;MNILDIANQHSREQVEADPNVALMIVHPEERLDATAMIQARSGVKVVHREPGLGGDTVLYIRCDDEWEKEGLERAWMSFRRSRRTLSPRHGK
;
A
#
# COMPACT_ATOMS: atom_id res chain seq x y z
N MET A 1 10.18 13.15 -2.20
CA MET A 1 8.74 13.39 -2.44
C MET A 1 7.98 12.30 -1.72
N ASN A 2 7.15 12.63 -0.73
CA ASN A 2 6.42 11.64 0.05
C ASN A 2 5.24 11.12 -0.80
N ILE A 3 5.16 9.81 -1.02
CA ILE A 3 4.08 9.18 -1.79
C ILE A 3 2.71 9.46 -1.16
N LEU A 4 2.68 9.69 0.15
CA LEU A 4 1.46 10.09 0.83
C LEU A 4 0.99 11.48 0.37
N ASP A 5 1.86 12.39 -0.08
CA ASP A 5 1.44 13.76 -0.40
C ASP A 5 0.80 13.92 -1.79
N ILE A 6 0.84 12.89 -2.64
CA ILE A 6 0.35 12.92 -4.02
C ILE A 6 -0.60 11.75 -4.26
N ALA A 7 -1.84 11.88 -3.78
CA ALA A 7 -2.90 10.91 -4.07
C ALA A 7 -4.27 11.60 -4.01
N ASN A 8 -5.20 11.11 -4.84
CA ASN A 8 -6.54 11.62 -5.18
C ASN A 8 -6.63 12.20 -6.61
N GLN A 9 -6.00 11.51 -7.57
CA GLN A 9 -6.09 11.86 -9.00
C GLN A 9 -7.44 11.46 -9.61
N HIS A 10 -8.09 10.44 -9.03
CA HIS A 10 -9.35 9.86 -9.48
C HIS A 10 -10.32 9.71 -8.31
N SER A 11 -11.63 9.64 -8.60
CA SER A 11 -12.63 9.34 -7.56
C SER A 11 -12.46 7.91 -7.07
N ARG A 12 -12.99 7.63 -5.88
CA ARG A 12 -12.98 6.28 -5.31
C ARG A 12 -13.68 5.27 -6.23
N GLU A 13 -14.85 5.62 -6.78
CA GLU A 13 -15.58 4.70 -7.67
C GLU A 13 -14.77 4.39 -8.94
N GLN A 14 -14.04 5.37 -9.47
CA GLN A 14 -13.20 5.18 -10.64
C GLN A 14 -12.03 4.21 -10.37
N VAL A 15 -11.37 4.33 -9.22
CA VAL A 15 -10.25 3.44 -8.88
C VAL A 15 -10.71 2.04 -8.49
N GLU A 16 -11.88 1.90 -7.85
CA GLU A 16 -12.45 0.59 -7.51
C GLU A 16 -12.93 -0.19 -8.73
N ALA A 17 -13.30 0.50 -9.82
CA ALA A 17 -13.69 -0.12 -11.08
C ALA A 17 -12.50 -0.63 -11.91
N ASP A 18 -11.26 -0.25 -11.58
CA ASP A 18 -10.08 -0.60 -12.35
C ASP A 18 -9.51 -1.97 -11.90
N PRO A 19 -9.45 -2.99 -12.80
CA PRO A 19 -8.98 -4.33 -12.43
C PRO A 19 -7.53 -4.38 -11.97
N ASN A 20 -6.65 -3.48 -12.42
CA ASN A 20 -5.24 -3.46 -12.00
C ASN A 20 -4.97 -2.43 -10.89
N VAL A 21 -5.97 -2.09 -10.09
CA VAL A 21 -5.78 -1.38 -8.82
C VAL A 21 -5.69 -2.38 -7.67
N ALA A 22 -4.60 -2.30 -6.90
CA ALA A 22 -4.42 -2.98 -5.63
C ALA A 22 -4.88 -2.09 -4.47
N LEU A 23 -5.42 -2.71 -3.42
CA LEU A 23 -5.77 -2.04 -2.17
C LEU A 23 -4.78 -2.43 -1.07
N MET A 24 -4.16 -1.42 -0.44
CA MET A 24 -3.27 -1.61 0.70
C MET A 24 -3.78 -0.83 1.91
N ILE A 25 -4.12 -1.55 2.97
CA ILE A 25 -4.34 -0.95 4.30
C ILE A 25 -2.97 -0.86 4.98
N VAL A 26 -2.59 0.37 5.36
CA VAL A 26 -1.29 0.70 5.94
C VAL A 26 -1.52 1.24 7.35
N HIS A 27 -1.03 0.52 8.36
CA HIS A 27 -1.04 1.00 9.73
C HIS A 27 0.00 2.12 9.93
N PRO A 28 -0.18 3.02 10.93
CA PRO A 28 0.76 4.12 11.18
C PRO A 28 2.23 3.70 11.28
N GLU A 29 2.51 2.57 11.93
CA GLU A 29 3.84 1.99 12.12
C GLU A 29 4.43 1.30 10.88
N GLU A 30 3.63 1.14 9.83
CA GLU A 30 4.02 0.51 8.57
C GLU A 30 4.23 1.54 7.44
N ARG A 31 3.99 2.84 7.70
CA ARG A 31 4.02 3.91 6.67
C ARG A 31 5.35 4.02 5.93
N LEU A 32 6.47 3.91 6.65
CA LEU A 32 7.80 3.97 6.05
C LEU A 32 8.06 2.74 5.16
N ASP A 33 7.66 1.56 5.63
CA ASP A 33 7.82 0.30 4.88
C ASP A 33 6.95 0.29 3.61
N ALA A 34 5.69 0.74 3.73
CA ALA A 34 4.80 0.89 2.58
C ALA A 34 5.37 1.86 1.55
N THR A 35 5.89 3.01 2.00
CA THR A 35 6.51 4.00 1.12
C THR A 35 7.72 3.42 0.39
N ALA A 36 8.61 2.73 1.11
CA ALA A 36 9.78 2.08 0.52
C ALA A 36 9.38 0.99 -0.49
N MET A 37 8.38 0.17 -0.16
CA MET A 37 7.89 -0.89 -1.04
C MET A 37 7.28 -0.34 -2.34
N ILE A 38 6.54 0.76 -2.28
CA ILE A 38 5.95 1.40 -3.45
C ILE A 38 7.04 2.08 -4.29
N GLN A 39 7.96 2.82 -3.66
CA GLN A 39 9.06 3.50 -4.37
C GLN A 39 10.05 2.56 -5.06
N ALA A 40 10.21 1.34 -4.54
CA ALA A 40 11.11 0.34 -5.14
C ALA A 40 10.57 -0.28 -6.44
N ARG A 41 9.31 -0.02 -6.80
CA ARG A 41 8.65 -0.59 -7.98
C ARG A 41 8.36 0.51 -9.01
N SER A 42 8.73 0.27 -10.27
CA SER A 42 8.52 1.22 -11.36
C SER A 42 7.12 1.19 -11.97
N GLY A 43 6.41 0.06 -11.90
CA GLY A 43 5.09 -0.13 -12.51
C GLY A 43 3.90 0.17 -11.59
N VAL A 44 4.14 0.78 -10.43
CA VAL A 44 3.07 1.07 -9.46
C VAL A 44 2.95 2.55 -9.17
N LYS A 45 1.72 3.03 -9.00
CA LYS A 45 1.41 4.42 -8.71
C LYS A 45 0.23 4.53 -7.75
N VAL A 46 0.39 5.28 -6.66
CA VAL A 46 -0.76 5.63 -5.81
C VAL A 46 -1.67 6.58 -6.57
N VAL A 47 -2.91 6.19 -6.77
CA VAL A 47 -3.92 6.95 -7.52
C VAL A 47 -4.97 7.59 -6.62
N HIS A 48 -5.24 6.97 -5.47
CA HIS A 48 -6.18 7.46 -4.47
C HIS A 48 -5.73 7.06 -3.07
N ARG A 49 -6.05 7.89 -2.06
CA ARG A 49 -5.86 7.55 -0.66
C ARG A 49 -7.06 8.03 0.16
N GLU A 50 -7.43 7.26 1.17
CA GLU A 50 -8.43 7.66 2.13
C GLU A 50 -8.03 7.25 3.57
N PRO A 51 -8.51 7.96 4.59
CA PRO A 51 -8.35 7.53 5.96
C PRO A 51 -9.06 6.18 6.19
N GLY A 52 -8.37 5.26 6.85
CA GLY A 52 -8.94 4.00 7.32
C GLY A 52 -9.40 4.07 8.79
N LEU A 53 -9.79 2.92 9.34
CA LEU A 53 -10.14 2.81 10.76
C LEU A 53 -8.87 2.90 11.64
N GLY A 54 -8.99 3.46 12.84
CA GLY A 54 -7.90 3.42 13.83
C GLY A 54 -6.63 4.20 13.47
N GLY A 55 -6.69 5.16 12.54
CA GLY A 55 -5.52 5.92 12.09
C GLY A 55 -4.78 5.29 10.89
N ASP A 56 -5.33 4.19 10.37
CA ASP A 56 -4.86 3.54 9.16
C ASP A 56 -5.01 4.46 7.95
N THR A 57 -4.26 4.14 6.90
CA THR A 57 -4.41 4.76 5.58
C THR A 57 -4.72 3.68 4.58
N VAL A 58 -5.79 3.85 3.81
CA VAL A 58 -6.11 3.00 2.66
C VAL A 58 -5.47 3.63 1.42
N LEU A 59 -4.64 2.86 0.74
CA LEU A 59 -4.00 3.25 -0.52
C LEU A 59 -4.58 2.44 -1.66
N TYR A 60 -4.96 3.13 -2.73
CA TYR A 60 -5.31 2.54 -4.02
C TYR A 60 -4.15 2.74 -4.97
N ILE A 61 -3.61 1.63 -5.47
CA ILE A 61 -2.35 1.60 -6.20
C ILE A 61 -2.60 1.02 -7.59
N ARG A 62 -2.53 1.87 -8.60
CA ARG A 62 -2.57 1.45 -10.00
C ARG A 62 -1.28 0.73 -10.33
N CYS A 63 -1.40 -0.48 -10.86
CA CYS A 63 -0.30 -1.30 -11.37
C CYS A 63 -0.39 -1.36 -12.91
N ASP A 64 0.71 -1.66 -13.58
CA ASP A 64 0.73 -1.74 -15.05
C ASP A 64 -0.14 -2.90 -15.55
N ASP A 65 -0.09 -4.04 -14.85
CA ASP A 65 -0.86 -5.25 -15.16
C ASP A 65 -1.34 -6.02 -13.91
N GLU A 66 -2.10 -7.08 -14.16
CA GLU A 66 -2.66 -7.96 -13.13
C GLU A 66 -1.58 -8.70 -12.32
N TRP A 67 -0.45 -9.06 -12.94
CA TRP A 67 0.64 -9.77 -12.27
C TRP A 67 1.37 -8.86 -11.29
N GLU A 68 1.58 -7.61 -11.66
CA GLU A 68 2.14 -6.60 -10.76
C GLU A 68 1.22 -6.33 -9.57
N LYS A 69 -0.09 -6.23 -9.81
CA LYS A 69 -1.10 -6.10 -8.75
C LYS A 69 -1.03 -7.28 -7.78
N GLU A 70 -1.14 -8.51 -8.28
CA GLU A 70 -1.07 -9.71 -7.43
C GLU A 70 0.26 -9.80 -6.68
N GLY A 71 1.37 -9.50 -7.35
CA GLY A 71 2.70 -9.50 -6.75
C GLY A 71 2.84 -8.47 -5.62
N LEU A 72 2.25 -7.28 -5.79
CA LEU A 72 2.21 -6.24 -4.76
C LEU A 72 1.40 -6.70 -3.54
N GLU A 73 0.18 -7.21 -3.75
CA GLU A 73 -0.68 -7.70 -2.67
C GLU A 73 -0.05 -8.85 -1.90
N ARG A 74 0.53 -9.83 -2.60
CA ARG A 74 1.23 -10.97 -1.98
C ARG A 74 2.46 -10.52 -1.20
N ALA A 75 3.25 -9.59 -1.74
CA ALA A 75 4.42 -9.05 -1.04
C ALA A 75 4.01 -8.30 0.23
N TRP A 76 2.94 -7.49 0.16
CA TRP A 76 2.43 -6.75 1.31
C TRP A 76 1.90 -7.68 2.41
N MET A 77 1.09 -8.67 2.04
CA MET A 77 0.59 -9.67 2.99
C MET A 77 1.73 -10.47 3.63
N SER A 78 2.73 -10.86 2.84
CA SER A 78 3.90 -11.59 3.34
C SER A 78 4.71 -10.75 4.33
N PHE A 79 4.95 -9.48 4.01
CA PHE A 79 5.61 -8.53 4.89
C PHE A 79 4.88 -8.36 6.23
N ARG A 80 3.56 -8.10 6.18
CA ARG A 80 2.73 -7.96 7.39
C ARG A 80 2.74 -9.22 8.23
N ARG A 81 2.68 -10.39 7.59
CA ARG A 81 2.81 -11.68 8.28
C ARG A 81 4.18 -11.80 8.97
N SER A 82 5.27 -11.51 8.27
CA SER A 82 6.63 -11.54 8.82
C SER A 82 6.77 -10.61 10.03
N ARG A 83 6.25 -9.37 9.95
CA ARG A 83 6.26 -8.44 11.09
C ARG A 83 5.46 -8.93 12.29
N ARG A 84 4.33 -9.61 12.09
CA ARG A 84 3.57 -10.22 13.19
C ARG A 84 4.28 -11.40 13.82
N THR A 85 5.00 -12.19 13.02
CA THR A 85 5.73 -13.38 13.51
C THR A 85 7.06 -13.07 14.17
N LEU A 86 7.72 -11.99 13.74
CA LEU A 86 8.89 -11.47 14.43
C LEU A 86 8.35 -10.73 15.66
N SER A 87 8.34 -11.41 16.82
CA SER A 87 8.01 -10.77 18.10
C SER A 87 8.69 -9.40 18.18
N PRO A 88 8.03 -8.38 18.76
CA PRO A 88 8.66 -7.09 18.93
C PRO A 88 9.99 -7.35 19.62
N ARG A 89 11.11 -7.03 18.94
CA ARG A 89 12.42 -7.05 19.59
C ARG A 89 12.23 -6.15 20.79
N HIS A 90 12.13 -6.77 21.96
CA HIS A 90 12.07 -6.07 23.23
C HIS A 90 13.26 -5.13 23.21
N GLY A 91 12.97 -3.84 23.34
CA GLY A 91 13.99 -2.84 23.57
C GLY A 91 14.88 -3.34 24.70
N LYS A 92 16.17 -3.46 24.40
CA LYS A 92 17.21 -3.25 25.39
C LYS A 92 17.66 -1.81 25.25
#